data_AF-A0A498KHC3-F1
#
_entry.id   AF-A0A498KHC3-F1
#
_cell.length_a   1.000
_cell.length_b   1.000
_cell.length_c   1.000
_cell.angle_alpha   90.00
_cell.angle_beta   90.00
_cell.angle_gamma   90.00
#
_symmetry.space_group_name_H-M   'P 1'
#
loop_
_entity.id
_entity.type
_entity.pdbx_description
1 polymer ?
#
loop_
_entity_poly.entity_id
_entity_poly.type
_entity_poly.pdbx_seq_one_letter_code
_entity_poly.pdbx_strand_id
1 'polypeptide(L)' 'MELKKSISNQSGFGLRMTKQLFLNQGAKERNMVYSPLSIHVMLSLIAAGTKDPAKKVLLSFLNA' A
#
# COMPACT_ATOMS: atom_id res chain seq x y z
N MET A 1 13.10 11.89 -3.76
CA MET A 1 12.21 11.12 -4.65
C MET A 1 11.46 12.11 -5.52
N GLU A 2 11.34 11.88 -6.82
CA GLU A 2 10.52 12.74 -7.67
C GLU A 2 9.03 12.54 -7.33
N LEU A 3 8.27 13.62 -7.19
CA LEU A 3 6.85 13.57 -6.81
C LEU A 3 6.02 12.69 -7.76
N LYS A 4 6.27 12.79 -9.07
CA LYS A 4 5.62 11.95 -10.09
C LYS A 4 5.85 10.46 -9.86
N LYS A 5 7.08 10.08 -9.47
CA LYS A 5 7.42 8.69 -9.13
C LYS A 5 6.68 8.24 -7.87
N SER A 6 6.56 9.11 -6.87
CA SER A 6 5.81 8.81 -5.64
C SER A 6 4.33 8.55 -5.92
N ILE A 7 3.70 9.41 -6.72
CA ILE A 7 2.30 9.26 -7.12
C ILE A 7 2.10 7.95 -7.90
N SER A 8 3.01 7.63 -8.83
CA SER A 8 2.98 6.38 -9.58
C SER A 8 3.08 5.15 -8.66
N ASN A 9 4.00 5.18 -7.70
CA ASN A 9 4.19 4.09 -6.74
C ASN A 9 2.96 3.90 -5.83
N GLN A 10 2.38 4.99 -5.33
CA GLN A 10 1.16 4.96 -4.50
C GLN A 10 -0.06 4.44 -5.29
N SER A 11 -0.19 4.84 -6.55
CA SER A 11 -1.25 4.35 -7.45
C SER A 11 -1.08 2.86 -7.73
N GLY A 12 0.14 2.42 -8.02
CA GLY A 12 0.47 1.00 -8.24
C GLY A 12 0.23 0.14 -6.99
N PHE A 13 0.55 0.65 -5.80
CA PHE A 13 0.22 0.04 -4.53
C PHE A 13 -1.30 -0.13 -4.37
N GLY A 14 -2.08 0.91 -4.65
CA GLY A 14 -3.54 0.84 -4.60
C GLY A 14 -4.12 -0.19 -5.56
N LEU A 15 -3.67 -0.25 -6.81
CA LEU A 15 -4.12 -1.26 -7.76
C LEU A 15 -3.79 -2.69 -7.30
N ARG A 16 -2.60 -2.92 -6.72
CA ARG A 16 -2.22 -4.22 -6.13
C ARG A 16 -3.14 -4.60 -4.98
N MET A 17 -3.43 -3.67 -4.07
CA MET A 17 -4.34 -3.90 -2.94
C MET A 17 -5.75 -4.21 -3.43
N THR A 18 -6.28 -3.40 -4.36
CA THR A 18 -7.59 -3.63 -4.98
C THR A 18 -7.67 -5.03 -5.59
N LYS A 19 -6.66 -5.46 -6.36
CA LYS A 19 -6.63 -6.82 -6.93
C LYS A 19 -6.75 -7.91 -5.86
N GLN A 20 -6.01 -7.80 -4.76
CA GLN A 20 -6.08 -8.78 -3.67
C GLN A 20 -7.46 -8.79 -3.00
N LEU A 21 -8.05 -7.61 -2.82
CA LEU A 21 -9.37 -7.46 -2.23
C LEU A 21 -10.46 -8.07 -3.13
N PHE A 22 -10.44 -7.82 -4.44
CA PHE A 22 -11.41 -8.41 -5.38
C PHE A 22 -11.31 -9.93 -5.49
N LEU A 23 -10.11 -10.50 -5.34
CA LEU A 23 -9.91 -11.95 -5.35
C LEU A 23 -10.29 -12.61 -4.01
N ASN A 24 -10.52 -11.82 -2.96
CA ASN A 24 -10.96 -12.33 -1.67
C ASN A 24 -12.45 -12.70 -1.74
N GLN A 25 -12.79 -13.95 -1.38
CA GLN A 25 -14.18 -14.43 -1.38
C GLN A 25 -15.11 -13.57 -0.52
N GLY A 26 -14.59 -12.95 0.56
CA GLY A 26 -15.37 -12.06 1.43
C GLY A 26 -15.75 -10.71 0.80
N ALA A 27 -15.10 -10.31 -0.29
CA ALA A 27 -15.44 -9.10 -1.05
C ALA A 27 -16.26 -9.39 -2.31
N LYS A 28 -16.42 -10.67 -2.67
CA LYS A 28 -17.21 -11.07 -3.84
C LYS A 28 -18.66 -10.62 -3.62
N GLU A 29 -19.22 -9.92 -4.61
CA GLU A 29 -20.60 -9.41 -4.60
C GLU A 29 -20.90 -8.37 -3.50
N ARG A 30 -19.87 -7.72 -2.94
CA ARG A 30 -20.04 -6.62 -1.99
C ARG A 30 -19.48 -5.32 -2.53
N ASN A 31 -20.18 -4.22 -2.23
CA ASN A 31 -19.62 -2.89 -2.43
C ASN A 31 -18.41 -2.72 -1.51
N MET A 32 -17.32 -2.20 -2.05
CA MET A 32 -16.10 -1.96 -1.30
C MET A 32 -15.59 -0.54 -1.55
N VAL A 33 -15.30 0.18 -0.48
CA VAL A 33 -14.62 1.47 -0.51
C VAL A 33 -13.45 1.42 0.48
N TYR A 34 -12.30 1.93 0.06
CA TYR A 34 -11.15 2.11 0.93
C TYR A 34 -10.25 3.22 0.38
N SER A 35 -9.34 3.74 1.19
CA SER A 35 -8.35 4.74 0.78
C SER A 35 -6.97 4.09 0.67
N PRO A 36 -6.47 3.80 -0.55
CA PRO A 36 -5.12 3.28 -0.74
C PRO A 36 -4.04 4.19 -0.15
N LEU A 37 -4.21 5.51 -0.30
CA LEU A 37 -3.25 6.49 0.19
C LEU A 37 -3.18 6.50 1.72
N SER A 38 -4.32 6.40 2.41
CA SER A 38 -4.33 6.36 3.87
C SER A 38 -3.58 5.14 4.41
N ILE A 39 -3.76 3.96 3.80
CA ILE A 39 -3.02 2.74 4.16
C ILE A 39 -1.52 2.91 3.86
N HIS A 40 -1.17 3.46 2.70
CA HIS A 40 0.21 3.69 2.29
C HIS A 40 0.94 4.62 3.28
N VAL A 41 0.31 5.74 3.67
CA VAL A 41 0.86 6.68 4.65
C VAL A 41 1.00 6.04 6.03
N MET A 42 -0.02 5.31 6.50
CA MET A 42 0.04 4.61 7.79
C MET A 42 1.22 3.62 7.85
N LEU A 43 1.39 2.80 6.82
CA LEU A 43 2.50 1.85 6.74
C LEU A 43 3.86 2.55 6.61
N SER A 44 3.92 3.71 5.94
CA SER A 44 5.13 4.53 5.85
C SER A 44 5.53 5.10 7.22
N LEU A 45 4.56 5.53 8.03
CA LEU A 45 4.80 5.97 9.41
C LEU A 45 5.31 4.83 10.28
N ILE A 46 4.73 3.63 10.14
CA ILE A 46 5.22 2.44 10.82
C ILE A 46 6.67 2.16 10.39
N ALA A 47 6.95 2.15 9.09
CA ALA A 47 8.29 1.91 8.56
C ALA A 47 9.33 2.89 9.13
N ALA A 48 8.95 4.17 9.31
CA ALA A 48 9.82 5.19 9.90
C ALA A 48 10.19 4.88 11.37
N GLY A 49 9.31 4.22 12.12
CA GLY A 49 9.56 3.79 13.50
C GLY A 49 10.23 2.42 13.65
N THR A 50 10.43 1.68 12.56
CA THR A 50 11.04 0.33 12.61
C THR A 50 12.54 0.31 12.32
N LYS A 51 13.22 -0.73 12.82
CA LYS A 51 14.62 -1.04 12.51
C LYS A 51 14.70 -2.13 11.43
N ASP A 52 15.90 -2.33 10.89
CA ASP A 52 16.18 -3.47 10.02
C ASP A 52 16.04 -4.79 10.79
N PRO A 53 15.50 -5.87 10.19
CA PRO A 53 15.14 -6.01 8.77
C PRO A 53 13.71 -5.56 8.40
N ALA A 54 12.84 -5.30 9.38
CA ALA A 54 11.42 -5.01 9.16
C ALA A 54 11.19 -3.77 8.28
N LYS A 55 12.02 -2.73 8.49
CA LYS A 55 11.97 -1.50 7.67
C LYS A 55 12.14 -1.79 6.17
N LYS A 56 13.09 -2.65 5.79
CA LYS A 56 13.34 -3.00 4.38
C LYS A 56 12.15 -3.72 3.75
N VAL A 57 11.50 -4.61 4.49
CA VAL A 57 10.31 -5.33 4.02
C VAL A 57 9.16 -4.36 3.78
N LEU A 58 8.91 -3.43 4.73
CA LEU A 58 7.85 -2.43 4.59
C LEU A 58 8.10 -1.47 3.42
N LEU A 59 9.33 -0.96 3.26
CA LEU A 59 9.69 -0.07 2.16
C LEU A 59 9.59 -0.78 0.80
N SER A 60 10.04 -2.04 0.71
CA SER A 60 9.87 -2.87 -0.49
C SER A 60 8.40 -3.09 -0.83
N PHE A 61 7.56 -3.36 0.17
CA PHE A 61 6.13 -3.55 -0.02
C PHE A 61 5.42 -2.27 -0.53
N LEU A 62 5.81 -1.11 0.02
CA LEU A 62 5.29 0.22 -0.31
C LEU A 62 5.86 0.81 -1.60
N ASN A 63 6.91 0.20 -2.15
CA ASN A 63 7.71 0.74 -3.24
C ASN A 63 8.20 2.17 -2.90
N ALA A 64 8.74 2.36 -1.69
CA ALA A 64 9.12 3.64 -1.10
C ALA A 64 10.59 3.67 -0.68
#